data_AF-A0A7C5BRR0-F1
#
_entry.id   AF-A0A7C5BRR0-F1
#
_cell.length_a   1.000
_cell.length_b   1.000
_cell.length_c   1.000
_cell.angle_alpha   90.00
_cell.angle_beta   90.00
_cell.angle_gamma   90.00
#
_symmetry.space_group_name_H-M   'P 1'
#
loop_
_entity.id
_entity.type
_entity.pdbx_description
1 polymer ?
#
loop_
_entity_poly.entity_id
_entity_poly.type
_entity_poly.pdbx_seq_one_letter_code
_entity_poly.pdbx_strand_id
1 'polypeptide(L)'
;MGIFKLKRGTEANRGSYTPADGEMIVTTDQKQLFLGDGSTAGGNVVGGSGGIDAGGVIAVSVSTLPSGYLKCNGSTISRTTYSDLFAIIGTLYGVGDGSTTFGVPDLRGDFIRGWDNGKGVDSGRGIGTWQNEAYKAHNHVIETKTRTQYDVTGGGSAYGQDTPSGNGTDIQTLDAGGTETRPRNVAMMYVIKY
;
A
#
# COMPACT_ATOMS: atom_id res chain seq x y z
N MET A 1 47.18 -10.05 25.94
CA MET A 1 45.86 -10.15 25.28
C MET A 1 44.86 -9.39 26.12
N GLY A 2 44.22 -8.36 25.57
CA GLY A 2 43.19 -7.60 26.29
C GLY A 2 41.92 -8.44 26.45
N ILE A 3 41.28 -8.35 27.61
CA ILE A 3 39.98 -8.97 27.84
C ILE A 3 38.92 -8.25 26.98
N PHE A 4 38.15 -9.01 26.19
CA PHE A 4 37.01 -8.46 25.47
C PHE A 4 35.94 -8.04 26.48
N LYS A 5 35.57 -6.75 26.49
CA LYS A 5 34.53 -6.21 27.37
C LYS A 5 33.29 -5.89 26.56
N LEU A 6 32.19 -6.55 26.88
CA LEU A 6 30.86 -6.27 26.35
C LEU A 6 29.98 -5.70 27.46
N LYS A 7 29.41 -4.52 27.24
CA LYS A 7 28.47 -3.92 28.18
C LYS A 7 27.05 -4.42 27.90
N ARG A 8 26.28 -4.73 28.94
CA ARG A 8 24.91 -5.24 28.83
C ARG A 8 23.94 -4.45 29.73
N GLY A 9 22.73 -4.19 29.26
CA GLY A 9 21.69 -3.47 30.03
C GLY A 9 20.37 -3.37 29.28
N THR A 10 19.39 -2.62 29.81
CA THR A 10 18.16 -2.27 29.07
C THR A 10 18.39 -1.08 28.15
N GLU A 11 17.45 -0.77 27.26
CA GLU A 11 17.50 0.45 26.44
C GLU A 11 17.58 1.73 27.28
N ALA A 12 16.86 1.78 28.41
CA ALA A 12 16.96 2.91 29.32
C ALA A 12 18.37 3.08 29.90
N ASN A 13 19.07 1.97 30.17
CA ASN A 13 20.47 2.01 30.61
C ASN A 13 21.42 2.41 29.47
N ARG A 14 21.15 2.00 28.23
CA ARG A 14 21.95 2.38 27.06
C ARG A 14 21.80 3.87 26.75
N GLY A 15 20.59 4.39 26.69
CA GLY A 15 20.31 5.79 26.31
C GLY A 15 20.90 6.84 27.26
N SER A 16 21.24 6.45 28.50
CA SER A 16 21.90 7.31 29.49
C SER A 16 23.43 7.20 29.49
N TYR A 17 24.02 6.38 28.61
CA TYR A 17 25.44 6.09 28.58
C TYR A 17 26.05 6.43 27.21
N THR A 18 27.15 7.18 27.16
CA THR A 18 27.89 7.42 25.90
C THR A 18 29.07 6.45 25.82
N PRO A 19 29.01 5.38 25.00
CA PRO A 19 30.12 4.45 24.83
C PRO A 19 31.33 5.10 24.19
N ALA A 20 32.52 4.70 24.66
CA ALA A 20 33.78 5.07 24.02
C ALA A 20 33.86 4.51 22.58
N ASP A 21 34.74 5.09 21.76
CA ASP A 21 34.98 4.57 20.40
C ASP A 21 35.39 3.09 20.45
N GLY A 22 34.69 2.26 19.68
CA GLY A 22 34.89 0.81 19.63
C GLY A 22 34.31 0.03 20.82
N GLU A 23 33.67 0.66 21.80
CA GLU A 23 32.99 -0.06 22.88
C GLU A 23 31.69 -0.70 22.38
N MET A 24 31.53 -2.01 22.62
CA MET A 24 30.32 -2.75 22.27
C MET A 24 29.32 -2.77 23.43
N ILE A 25 28.06 -2.46 23.13
CA ILE A 25 26.92 -2.56 24.07
C ILE A 25 25.86 -3.49 23.49
N VAL A 26 25.27 -4.38 24.29
CA VAL A 26 24.06 -5.12 23.93
C VAL A 26 22.91 -4.76 24.86
N THR A 27 21.74 -4.47 24.30
CA THR A 27 20.51 -4.30 25.08
C THR A 27 19.76 -5.61 25.24
N THR A 28 19.32 -5.90 26.46
CA THR A 28 18.73 -7.19 26.82
C THR A 28 17.23 -7.28 26.54
N ASP A 29 16.56 -6.13 26.58
CA ASP A 29 15.15 -5.95 26.24
C ASP A 29 14.93 -5.94 24.72
N GLN A 30 15.75 -5.20 23.97
CA GLN A 30 15.66 -5.16 22.51
C GLN A 30 16.54 -6.22 21.81
N LYS A 31 17.42 -6.92 22.54
CA LYS A 31 18.34 -7.94 22.00
C LYS A 31 19.19 -7.41 20.84
N GLN A 32 19.66 -6.17 20.97
CA GLN A 32 20.31 -5.43 19.90
C GLN A 32 21.74 -5.07 20.27
N LEU A 33 22.64 -5.06 19.28
CA LEU A 33 24.05 -4.71 19.43
C LEU A 33 24.31 -3.28 18.96
N PHE A 34 25.16 -2.56 19.69
CA PHE A 34 25.57 -1.19 19.41
C PHE A 34 27.10 -1.06 19.51
N LEU A 35 27.67 -0.12 18.76
CA LEU A 35 29.07 0.29 18.79
C LEU A 35 29.17 1.77 19.13
N GLY A 36 30.03 2.11 20.10
CA GLY A 36 30.36 3.50 20.39
C GLY A 36 31.28 4.13 19.36
N ASP A 37 31.11 5.44 19.18
CA ASP A 37 31.98 6.34 18.42
C ASP A 37 32.64 7.41 19.34
N GLY A 38 32.46 7.27 20.66
CA GLY A 38 32.95 8.21 21.66
C GLY A 38 32.11 9.49 21.86
N SER A 39 31.01 9.65 21.13
CA SER A 39 30.21 10.89 21.13
C SER A 39 28.70 10.69 21.17
N THR A 40 28.20 9.61 20.58
CA THR A 40 26.77 9.31 20.46
C THR A 40 26.26 8.62 21.72
N ALA A 41 25.34 9.27 22.43
CA ALA A 41 24.66 8.67 23.57
C ALA A 41 23.97 7.36 23.15
N GLY A 42 24.36 6.28 23.81
CA GLY A 42 23.91 4.92 23.59
C GLY A 42 24.50 4.20 22.38
N GLY A 43 25.42 4.83 21.63
CA GLY A 43 26.10 4.21 20.49
C GLY A 43 25.22 4.00 19.25
N ASN A 44 25.88 3.60 18.17
CA ASN A 44 25.29 3.34 16.86
C ASN A 44 24.88 1.87 16.73
N VAL A 45 23.73 1.61 16.10
CA VAL A 45 23.24 0.24 15.87
C VAL A 45 24.18 -0.55 14.97
N VAL A 46 24.55 -1.76 15.40
CA VAL A 46 25.31 -2.72 14.60
C VAL A 46 24.36 -3.74 14.00
N GLY A 47 24.10 -3.63 12.71
CA GLY A 47 23.14 -4.47 12.01
C GLY A 47 21.71 -3.98 12.23
N GLY A 48 21.31 -3.02 11.41
CA GLY A 48 19.94 -2.47 11.40
C GLY A 48 19.49 -1.93 10.05
N SER A 49 20.32 -1.96 9.00
CA SER A 49 20.00 -1.37 7.69
C SER A 49 19.54 -2.40 6.64
N GLY A 50 19.21 -3.63 7.04
CA GLY A 50 18.80 -4.70 6.12
C GLY A 50 17.28 -4.95 6.05
N GLY A 51 16.46 -4.15 6.73
CA GLY A 51 15.01 -4.36 6.86
C GLY A 51 14.17 -3.38 6.05
N ILE A 52 12.86 -3.61 6.02
CA ILE A 52 11.89 -2.60 5.62
C ILE A 52 11.78 -1.59 6.77
N ASP A 53 11.98 -0.30 6.50
CA ASP A 53 11.83 0.77 7.49
C ASP A 53 10.36 0.97 7.89
N ALA A 54 10.13 1.58 9.06
CA ALA A 54 8.79 1.96 9.50
C ALA A 54 8.08 2.81 8.42
N GLY A 55 6.80 2.52 8.19
CA GLY A 55 6.03 3.12 7.10
C GLY A 55 6.17 2.38 5.75
N GLY A 56 7.16 1.50 5.60
CA GLY A 56 7.30 0.65 4.43
C GLY A 56 6.15 -0.35 4.32
N VAL A 57 5.55 -0.44 3.13
CA VAL A 57 4.44 -1.36 2.83
C VAL A 57 4.95 -2.49 1.93
N ILE A 58 4.63 -3.73 2.31
CA ILE A 58 4.94 -4.93 1.53
C ILE A 58 3.69 -5.78 1.33
N ALA A 59 3.69 -6.57 0.25
CA ALA A 59 2.72 -7.64 0.04
C ALA A 59 3.26 -8.95 0.62
N VAL A 60 2.46 -9.66 1.41
CA VAL A 60 2.82 -10.97 1.97
C VAL A 60 1.84 -12.05 1.51
N SER A 61 2.36 -13.26 1.26
CA SER A 61 1.60 -14.43 0.78
C SER A 61 0.93 -15.22 1.90
N VAL A 62 0.90 -14.68 3.12
CA VAL A 62 0.34 -15.32 4.31
C VAL A 62 -0.84 -14.53 4.84
N SER A 63 -1.79 -15.22 5.48
CA SER A 63 -2.94 -14.60 6.14
C SER A 63 -2.67 -14.22 7.60
N THR A 64 -1.64 -14.82 8.22
CA THR A 64 -1.19 -14.50 9.56
C THR A 64 -0.25 -13.29 9.53
N LEU A 65 -0.49 -12.32 10.40
CA LEU A 65 0.28 -11.08 10.46
C LEU A 65 1.72 -11.38 10.92
N PRO A 66 2.75 -11.05 10.12
CA PRO A 66 4.13 -11.18 10.56
C PRO A 66 4.45 -10.25 11.73
N SER A 67 5.37 -10.65 12.60
CA SER A 67 5.81 -9.82 13.73
C SER A 67 6.47 -8.52 13.22
N GLY A 68 6.17 -7.40 13.88
CA GLY A 68 6.69 -6.08 13.49
C GLY A 68 5.94 -5.40 12.36
N TYR A 69 4.78 -5.95 11.94
CA TYR A 69 3.92 -5.37 10.92
C TYR A 69 2.48 -5.21 11.42
N LEU A 70 1.74 -4.27 10.81
CA LEU A 70 0.30 -4.09 10.94
C LEU A 70 -0.40 -4.34 9.60
N LYS A 71 -1.68 -4.72 9.63
CA LYS A 71 -2.48 -4.86 8.40
C LYS A 71 -2.79 -3.47 7.82
N CYS A 72 -2.70 -3.33 6.51
CA CYS A 72 -3.24 -2.16 5.81
C CYS A 72 -4.76 -2.34 5.61
N ASN A 73 -5.54 -2.18 6.69
CA ASN A 73 -6.98 -2.40 6.72
C ASN A 73 -7.80 -1.19 7.22
N GLY A 74 -7.21 0.01 7.25
CA GLY A 74 -7.90 1.23 7.69
C GLY A 74 -8.11 1.36 9.20
N SER A 75 -7.50 0.50 10.03
CA SER A 75 -7.69 0.56 11.49
C SER A 75 -7.07 1.81 12.10
N THR A 76 -7.69 2.29 13.17
CA THR A 76 -7.13 3.33 14.04
C THR A 76 -6.30 2.70 15.15
N ILE A 77 -5.06 3.16 15.34
CA ILE A 77 -4.07 2.57 16.25
C ILE A 77 -3.43 3.61 17.17
N SER A 78 -2.81 3.17 18.26
CA SER A 78 -2.19 4.04 19.28
C SER A 78 -0.91 4.74 18.78
N ARG A 79 -0.82 6.07 18.95
CA ARG A 79 0.39 6.86 18.68
C ARG A 79 1.54 6.50 19.61
N THR A 80 1.26 6.13 20.86
CA THR A 80 2.31 5.82 21.84
C THR A 80 2.87 4.41 21.64
N THR A 81 2.03 3.46 21.25
CA THR A 81 2.46 2.08 20.98
C THR A 81 3.22 1.97 19.65
N TYR A 82 2.85 2.78 18.67
CA TYR A 82 3.41 2.77 17.31
C TYR A 82 4.03 4.13 16.97
N SER A 83 4.90 4.63 17.86
CA SER A 83 5.50 5.98 17.76
C SER A 83 6.33 6.17 16.50
N ASP A 84 7.11 5.14 16.12
CA ASP A 84 8.00 5.22 14.96
C ASP A 84 7.20 5.30 13.67
N LEU A 85 6.16 4.47 13.54
CA LEU A 85 5.22 4.56 12.43
C LEU A 85 4.50 5.92 12.40
N PHE A 86 4.03 6.42 13.54
CA PHE A 86 3.34 7.71 13.62
C PHE A 86 4.27 8.86 13.20
N ALA A 87 5.55 8.81 13.57
CA ALA A 87 6.53 9.81 13.16
C ALA A 87 6.71 9.88 11.63
N ILE A 88 6.50 8.77 10.93
CA ILE A 88 6.64 8.68 9.47
C ILE A 88 5.35 9.04 8.73
N ILE A 89 4.22 8.41 9.08
CA ILE A 89 2.97 8.57 8.30
C ILE A 89 1.99 9.59 8.90
N GLY A 90 2.20 9.99 10.15
CA GLY A 90 1.33 10.94 10.85
C GLY A 90 -0.14 10.53 10.78
N THR A 91 -0.98 11.46 10.32
CA THR A 91 -2.42 11.27 10.15
C THR A 91 -2.84 11.14 8.69
N LEU A 92 -1.90 10.79 7.79
CA LEU A 92 -2.14 10.72 6.34
C LEU A 92 -3.35 9.83 5.98
N TYR A 93 -3.53 8.74 6.72
CA TYR A 93 -4.62 7.78 6.50
C TYR A 93 -5.74 7.89 7.55
N GLY A 94 -5.82 9.03 8.23
CA GLY A 94 -6.87 9.31 9.20
C GLY A 94 -6.32 9.92 10.49
N VAL A 95 -7.06 10.88 11.02
CA VAL A 95 -6.69 11.61 12.26
C VAL A 95 -6.88 10.79 13.54
N GLY A 96 -7.51 9.62 13.44
CA GLY A 96 -7.94 8.83 14.59
C GLY A 96 -8.95 9.60 15.45
N ASP A 97 -8.74 9.59 16.75
CA ASP A 97 -9.44 10.40 17.75
C ASP A 97 -8.94 11.85 17.84
N GLY A 98 -7.99 12.25 17.00
CA GLY A 98 -7.37 13.58 17.01
C GLY A 98 -6.32 13.80 18.10
N SER A 99 -6.06 12.82 18.97
CA SER A 99 -5.16 12.99 20.12
C SER A 99 -4.22 11.81 20.33
N THR A 100 -4.75 10.62 20.61
CA THR A 100 -3.98 9.46 21.06
C THR A 100 -3.82 8.40 19.98
N THR A 101 -4.53 8.54 18.86
CA THR A 101 -4.56 7.54 17.79
C THR A 101 -4.38 8.14 16.39
N PHE A 102 -4.14 7.28 15.40
CA PHE A 102 -4.01 7.62 13.99
C PHE A 102 -4.41 6.44 13.10
N GLY A 103 -4.77 6.71 11.84
CA GLY A 103 -5.17 5.68 10.88
C GLY A 103 -3.99 5.05 10.13
N VAL A 104 -4.08 3.76 9.84
CA VAL A 104 -3.22 3.07 8.86
C VAL A 104 -3.91 3.02 7.48
N PRO A 105 -3.17 2.77 6.38
CA PRO A 105 -3.79 2.62 5.07
C PRO A 105 -4.87 1.53 5.06
N ASP A 106 -5.91 1.69 4.24
CA ASP A 106 -6.75 0.58 3.79
C ASP A 106 -6.41 0.29 2.33
N LEU A 107 -5.84 -0.89 2.07
CA LEU A 107 -5.41 -1.30 0.73
C LEU A 107 -6.10 -2.59 0.28
N ARG A 108 -7.19 -2.95 0.96
CA ARG A 108 -7.92 -4.20 0.68
C ARG A 108 -8.74 -4.01 -0.60
N GLY A 109 -8.42 -4.79 -1.63
CA GLY A 109 -9.13 -4.76 -2.91
C GLY A 109 -8.64 -3.70 -3.89
N ASP A 110 -7.71 -2.83 -3.48
CA ASP A 110 -7.16 -1.77 -4.33
C ASP A 110 -5.86 -2.19 -5.01
N PHE A 111 -5.66 -1.69 -6.23
CA PHE A 111 -4.36 -1.71 -6.91
C PHE A 111 -3.52 -0.51 -6.50
N ILE A 112 -2.26 -0.77 -6.16
CA ILE A 112 -1.31 0.30 -5.86
C ILE A 112 -0.70 0.81 -7.16
N ARG A 113 -0.70 2.13 -7.33
CA ARG A 113 -0.03 2.82 -8.42
C ARG A 113 1.14 3.66 -7.91
N GLY A 114 2.12 3.90 -8.78
CA GLY A 114 3.21 4.82 -8.47
C GLY A 114 2.69 6.26 -8.35
N TRP A 115 3.17 7.00 -7.35
CA TRP A 115 2.88 8.42 -7.22
C TRP A 115 3.59 9.21 -8.31
N ASP A 116 2.88 10.11 -8.99
CA ASP A 116 3.41 10.87 -10.12
C ASP A 116 4.63 11.71 -9.74
N ASN A 117 4.65 12.30 -8.55
CA ASN A 117 5.74 13.10 -8.00
C ASN A 117 6.39 14.07 -9.01
N GLY A 118 5.56 14.73 -9.83
CA GLY A 118 6.02 15.72 -10.82
C GLY A 118 6.42 15.16 -12.17
N LYS A 119 6.19 13.87 -12.45
CA LYS A 119 6.42 13.28 -13.78
C LYS A 119 5.43 13.80 -14.83
N GLY A 120 4.22 14.19 -14.43
CA GLY A 120 3.19 14.75 -15.31
C GLY A 120 2.37 13.72 -16.08
N VAL A 121 2.43 12.43 -15.72
CA VAL A 121 1.62 11.37 -16.35
C VAL A 121 0.30 11.19 -15.60
N ASP A 122 0.30 11.34 -14.29
CA ASP A 122 -0.87 11.24 -13.41
C ASP A 122 -0.93 12.44 -12.46
N SER A 123 -0.88 13.64 -13.05
CA SER A 123 -0.91 14.90 -12.30
C SER A 123 -2.22 15.05 -11.52
N GLY A 124 -2.13 15.56 -10.29
CA GLY A 124 -3.30 15.86 -9.44
C GLY A 124 -3.67 14.76 -8.45
N ARG A 125 -2.87 13.70 -8.34
CA ARG A 125 -3.02 12.66 -7.31
C ARG A 125 -1.95 12.82 -6.22
N GLY A 126 -2.41 12.88 -4.97
CA GLY A 126 -1.52 12.95 -3.81
C GLY A 126 -1.16 11.55 -3.31
N ILE A 127 -0.12 11.44 -2.47
CA ILE A 127 0.13 10.20 -1.74
C ILE A 127 -1.11 9.88 -0.88
N GLY A 128 -1.55 8.62 -0.90
CA GLY A 128 -2.67 8.14 -0.07
C GLY A 128 -4.05 8.51 -0.58
N THR A 129 -4.17 9.22 -1.71
CA THR A 129 -5.49 9.53 -2.29
C THR A 129 -6.06 8.34 -3.04
N TRP A 130 -7.29 7.98 -2.71
CA TRP A 130 -8.04 6.94 -3.43
C TRP A 130 -8.62 7.49 -4.74
N GLN A 131 -8.79 6.59 -5.73
CA GLN A 131 -9.39 6.91 -7.01
C GLN A 131 -10.30 5.76 -7.45
N ASN A 132 -11.52 6.09 -7.90
CA ASN A 132 -12.47 5.13 -8.42
C ASN A 132 -12.02 4.53 -9.76
N GLU A 133 -12.59 3.38 -10.14
CA GLU A 133 -12.40 2.80 -11.47
C GLU A 133 -12.82 3.78 -12.59
N ALA A 134 -12.14 3.67 -13.72
CA ALA A 134 -12.52 4.40 -14.92
C ALA A 134 -12.07 3.65 -16.18
N TYR A 135 -12.92 3.68 -17.20
CA TYR A 135 -12.56 3.30 -18.57
C TYR A 135 -12.30 4.56 -19.40
N LYS A 136 -11.41 4.47 -20.38
CA LYS A 136 -11.23 5.57 -21.33
C LYS A 136 -12.53 5.74 -22.13
N ALA A 137 -13.02 6.98 -22.20
CA ALA A 137 -14.16 7.32 -23.04
C ALA A 137 -13.89 6.88 -24.49
N HIS A 138 -14.85 6.17 -25.08
CA HIS A 138 -14.80 5.68 -26.45
C HIS A 138 -16.21 5.56 -27.01
N ASN A 139 -16.34 5.50 -28.33
CA ASN A 139 -17.60 5.28 -29.02
C ASN A 139 -17.52 4.06 -29.93
N HIS A 140 -18.69 3.54 -30.30
CA HIS A 140 -18.85 2.48 -31.29
C HIS A 140 -19.67 3.03 -32.45
N VAL A 141 -19.24 2.76 -33.68
CA VAL A 141 -19.99 3.11 -34.90
C VAL A 141 -20.46 1.80 -35.52
N ILE A 142 -21.77 1.66 -35.68
CA ILE A 142 -22.38 0.54 -36.41
C ILE A 142 -22.73 1.05 -37.80
N GLU A 143 -21.98 0.64 -38.82
CA GLU A 143 -22.28 0.97 -40.22
C GLU A 143 -23.25 -0.07 -40.79
N THR A 144 -24.53 0.27 -40.90
CA THR A 144 -25.53 -0.57 -41.57
C THR A 144 -25.46 -0.34 -43.08
N LYS A 145 -24.70 -1.17 -43.79
CA LYS A 145 -24.80 -1.21 -45.26
C LYS A 145 -26.11 -1.88 -45.66
N THR A 146 -26.79 -1.26 -46.61
CA THR A 146 -28.12 -1.61 -47.12
C THR A 146 -28.36 -3.12 -47.19
N ARG A 147 -29.30 -3.58 -46.37
CA ARG A 147 -30.01 -4.88 -46.36
C ARG A 147 -29.34 -5.99 -47.19
N THR A 148 -28.35 -6.66 -46.61
CA THR A 148 -28.06 -8.06 -46.96
C THR A 148 -27.92 -8.84 -45.66
N GLN A 149 -28.84 -9.77 -45.45
CA GLN A 149 -28.96 -10.65 -44.30
C GLN A 149 -27.64 -11.42 -44.08
N TYR A 150 -26.99 -11.20 -42.93
CA TYR A 150 -25.94 -12.08 -42.44
C TYR A 150 -26.48 -12.82 -41.22
N ASP A 151 -26.74 -14.12 -41.38
CA ASP A 151 -27.00 -15.03 -40.27
C ASP A 151 -25.69 -15.22 -39.50
N VAL A 152 -25.65 -14.72 -38.26
CA VAL A 152 -24.58 -15.04 -37.32
C VAL A 152 -25.05 -16.24 -36.50
N THR A 153 -24.52 -17.41 -36.81
CA THR A 153 -24.70 -18.62 -35.98
C THR A 153 -24.08 -18.36 -34.61
N GLY A 154 -24.89 -18.19 -33.56
CA GLY A 154 -24.36 -17.98 -32.21
C GLY A 154 -25.22 -17.21 -31.20
N GLY A 155 -26.40 -16.71 -31.59
CA GLY A 155 -27.43 -16.28 -30.64
C GLY A 155 -27.42 -14.78 -30.31
N GLY A 156 -28.21 -14.02 -31.07
CA GLY A 156 -28.59 -12.63 -30.78
C GLY A 156 -28.54 -11.73 -32.01
N SER A 157 -29.63 -11.66 -32.79
CA SER A 157 -29.73 -10.69 -33.89
C SER A 157 -29.90 -9.27 -33.35
N ALA A 158 -28.95 -8.41 -33.67
CA ALA A 158 -29.10 -6.96 -33.62
C ALA A 158 -29.77 -6.48 -34.91
N TYR A 159 -31.05 -6.11 -34.87
CA TYR A 159 -31.76 -5.53 -36.01
C TYR A 159 -31.92 -4.01 -35.84
N GLY A 160 -31.16 -3.23 -36.60
CA GLY A 160 -31.38 -1.79 -36.75
C GLY A 160 -32.30 -1.58 -37.93
N GLN A 161 -33.60 -1.42 -37.67
CA GLN A 161 -34.55 -1.02 -38.69
C GLN A 161 -34.58 0.50 -38.77
N ASP A 162 -34.05 1.08 -39.85
CA ASP A 162 -34.41 2.44 -40.23
C ASP A 162 -35.87 2.42 -40.71
N THR A 163 -36.82 2.57 -39.79
CA THR A 163 -38.21 2.87 -40.16
C THR A 163 -38.37 4.39 -40.32
N PRO A 164 -38.80 4.90 -41.49
CA PRO A 164 -38.96 6.34 -41.76
C PRO A 164 -39.98 7.08 -40.86
N SER A 165 -40.66 6.38 -39.97
CA SER A 165 -41.58 6.92 -38.97
C SER A 165 -41.92 5.82 -37.99
N GLY A 166 -41.25 5.77 -36.84
CA GLY A 166 -41.60 4.87 -35.74
C GLY A 166 -40.40 4.52 -34.88
N ASN A 167 -40.60 4.57 -33.56
CA ASN A 167 -39.67 4.20 -32.50
C ASN A 167 -38.67 3.12 -32.93
N GLY A 168 -37.42 3.51 -33.17
CA GLY A 168 -36.33 2.55 -33.31
C GLY A 168 -36.21 1.72 -32.04
N THR A 169 -36.13 0.41 -32.18
CA THR A 169 -35.81 -0.49 -31.07
C THR A 169 -34.31 -0.40 -30.80
N ASP A 170 -33.92 0.15 -29.65
CA ASP A 170 -32.52 0.18 -29.23
C ASP A 170 -31.95 -1.25 -29.20
N ILE A 171 -30.94 -1.52 -30.03
CA ILE A 171 -30.16 -2.74 -29.92
C ILE A 171 -29.11 -2.51 -28.85
N GLN A 172 -29.33 -3.10 -27.68
CA GLN A 172 -28.41 -3.04 -26.55
C GLN A 172 -27.54 -4.30 -26.55
N THR A 173 -26.23 -4.15 -26.42
CA THR A 173 -25.39 -5.27 -25.97
C THR A 173 -25.79 -5.59 -24.53
N LEU A 174 -25.88 -6.88 -24.18
CA LEU A 174 -26.12 -7.28 -22.79
C LEU A 174 -24.85 -7.08 -21.96
N ASP A 175 -25.04 -6.82 -20.67
CA ASP A 175 -23.94 -6.83 -19.72
C ASP A 175 -23.32 -8.23 -19.68
N ALA A 176 -22.02 -8.32 -19.95
CA ALA A 176 -21.23 -9.54 -19.82
C ALA A 176 -19.93 -9.21 -19.08
N GLY A 177 -19.60 -10.00 -18.06
CA GLY A 177 -18.42 -9.77 -17.21
C GLY A 177 -18.69 -10.02 -15.74
N GLY A 178 -17.76 -9.60 -14.89
CA GLY A 178 -17.89 -9.60 -13.43
C GLY A 178 -18.06 -8.18 -12.86
N THR A 179 -18.07 -8.07 -11.54
CA THR A 179 -18.20 -6.79 -10.80
C THR A 179 -17.14 -5.73 -11.15
N GLU A 180 -16.01 -6.16 -11.71
CA GLU A 180 -14.87 -5.30 -12.01
C GLU A 180 -14.19 -5.76 -13.31
N THR A 181 -13.80 -4.82 -14.16
CA THR A 181 -12.81 -5.09 -15.21
C THR A 181 -11.43 -5.03 -14.58
N ARG A 182 -10.76 -6.18 -14.48
CA ARG A 182 -9.45 -6.30 -13.86
C ARG A 182 -8.55 -7.25 -14.65
N PRO A 183 -7.23 -7.00 -14.70
CA PRO A 183 -6.27 -8.00 -15.15
C PRO A 183 -6.34 -9.26 -14.28
N ARG A 184 -5.91 -10.40 -14.82
CA ARG A 184 -5.70 -11.62 -14.02
C ARG A 184 -4.69 -11.32 -12.91
N ASN A 185 -5.06 -11.57 -11.65
CA ASN A 185 -4.22 -11.26 -10.50
C ASN A 185 -4.32 -12.35 -9.41
N VAL A 186 -3.40 -12.29 -8.44
CA VAL A 186 -3.37 -13.14 -7.23
C VAL A 186 -3.41 -12.22 -6.01
N ALA A 187 -4.28 -12.51 -5.06
CA ALA A 187 -4.44 -11.71 -3.85
C ALA A 187 -3.32 -11.98 -2.84
N MET A 188 -2.73 -10.90 -2.33
CA MET A 188 -1.76 -10.90 -1.22
C MET A 188 -2.22 -9.90 -0.16
N MET A 189 -1.79 -10.09 1.09
CA MET A 189 -2.10 -9.15 2.17
C MET A 189 -1.08 -8.03 2.18
N TYR A 190 -1.53 -6.77 2.11
CA TYR A 190 -0.65 -5.63 2.37
C TYR A 190 -0.48 -5.40 3.87
N VAL A 191 0.78 -5.23 4.27
CA VAL A 191 1.16 -4.93 5.64
C VAL A 191 2.14 -3.76 5.67
N ILE A 192 2.10 -2.98 6.74
CA ILE A 192 2.96 -1.84 6.99
C ILE A 192 3.88 -2.12 8.18
N LYS A 193 5.18 -1.85 8.02
CA LYS A 193 6.15 -1.96 9.10
C LYS A 193 5.89 -0.86 10.13
N TYR A 194 5.84 -1.21 11.41
CA TYR A 194 5.80 -0.26 12.52
C TYR A 194 7.06 -0.24 13.37
#